data_AF-A0A7Y3U048-F1
#
_entry.id   AF-A0A7Y3U048-F1
#
_cell.length_a   1.000
_cell.length_b   1.000
_cell.length_c   1.000
_cell.angle_alpha   90.00
_cell.angle_beta   90.00
_cell.angle_gamma   90.00
#
_symmetry.space_group_name_H-M   'P 1'
#
loop_
_entity.id
_entity.type
_entity.pdbx_description
1 polymer ?
#
loop_
_entity_poly.entity_id
_entity_poly.type
_entity_poly.pdbx_seq_one_letter_code
_entity_poly.pdbx_strand_id
1 'polypeptide(L)'
;MVGLKRNIRKISKYFMRDNLILTAGAGLGFCSSLAVTNKLENSLTMGIGVTLVTSGSFCMVYPFKRLISTAGTHHKISLLMIIVSVFVAIFGFFAQAFVPEITANIKAYIDLITTNCIVLAVISEGLTVDFWEAQKKILKACLGYSMALILLAFLREPLGFGTIMGFPVLSDTFPRVVLMVTPVGGFFALAAFRLLLRPFLLRAGIVYQEASSCECAAATNGGVPIVTSRPKRGISRVSLVAIGLGVCLFISLIIHMQTIPTLHQHFLILFPVLLNALFFDGIVLSKLLGICPLLNKSRQIDAAWKMGVAVIIVITLSTALNWLVYHHILVRCSDFLSTYSSLPIRLEAIFYLTVFIVTIAVFVQILSVLLRKFAKNVYEQMGQFLELITVNCIVLASATFTIPTGAKFLVTTVTAFGYGLHWMMVVVWLALLRRQRLFVPTTAWDEDTIAILLLGIMAAIFTGIGMIHIF
;
A
#
# COMPACT_ATOMS: atom_id res chain seq x y z
N MET A 1 -20.63 -23.46 32.57
CA MET A 1 -20.68 -22.23 31.72
C MET A 1 -19.70 -21.11 32.12
N VAL A 2 -19.23 -21.02 33.38
CA VAL A 2 -18.29 -19.96 33.84
C VAL A 2 -16.87 -20.13 33.29
N GLY A 3 -16.35 -21.36 33.21
CA GLY A 3 -15.03 -21.65 32.63
C GLY A 3 -14.94 -21.32 31.14
N LEU A 4 -16.00 -21.64 30.37
CA LEU A 4 -16.09 -21.33 28.95
C LEU A 4 -16.16 -19.81 28.70
N LYS A 5 -16.96 -19.06 29.46
CA LYS A 5 -16.97 -17.60 29.39
C LYS A 5 -15.60 -17.00 29.74
N ARG A 6 -14.87 -17.55 30.70
CA ARG A 6 -13.52 -17.07 31.09
C ARG A 6 -12.46 -17.39 30.03
N ASN A 7 -12.53 -18.56 29.41
CA ASN A 7 -11.67 -18.93 28.28
C ASN A 7 -11.98 -18.11 27.02
N ILE A 8 -13.26 -17.93 26.66
CA ILE A 8 -13.68 -17.06 25.55
C ILE A 8 -13.21 -15.63 25.80
N ARG A 9 -13.33 -15.11 27.03
CA ARG A 9 -12.89 -13.74 27.36
C ARG A 9 -11.37 -13.60 27.34
N LYS A 10 -10.61 -14.63 27.74
CA LYS A 10 -9.14 -14.67 27.60
C LYS A 10 -8.75 -14.75 26.12
N ILE A 11 -9.30 -15.70 25.37
CA ILE A 11 -9.04 -15.88 23.94
C ILE A 11 -9.37 -14.61 23.16
N SER A 12 -10.53 -14.00 23.40
CA SER A 12 -10.93 -12.72 22.80
C SER A 12 -10.00 -11.57 23.16
N LYS A 13 -9.57 -11.46 24.44
CA LYS A 13 -8.65 -10.40 24.88
C LYS A 13 -7.23 -10.57 24.31
N TYR A 14 -6.75 -11.81 24.16
CA TYR A 14 -5.48 -12.11 23.51
C TYR A 14 -5.56 -11.87 22.00
N PHE A 15 -6.64 -12.30 21.37
CA PHE A 15 -6.89 -12.12 19.94
C PHE A 15 -6.97 -10.64 19.52
N MET A 16 -7.64 -9.82 20.32
CA MET A 16 -7.73 -8.37 20.10
C MET A 16 -6.41 -7.64 20.34
N ARG A 17 -5.52 -8.18 21.18
CA ARG A 17 -4.20 -7.58 21.47
C ARG A 17 -3.19 -7.85 20.36
N ASP A 18 -3.19 -9.06 19.79
CA ASP A 18 -2.21 -9.47 18.77
C ASP A 18 -2.68 -9.19 17.32
N ASN A 19 -3.85 -8.55 17.15
CA ASN A 19 -4.34 -8.18 15.83
C ASN A 19 -3.64 -6.92 15.33
N LEU A 20 -2.67 -7.09 14.42
CA LEU A 20 -1.90 -5.96 13.87
C LEU A 20 -2.77 -4.91 13.17
N ILE A 21 -3.96 -5.25 12.66
CA ILE A 21 -4.89 -4.27 12.08
C ILE A 21 -5.43 -3.31 13.15
N LEU A 22 -5.69 -3.82 14.35
CA LEU A 22 -6.32 -3.08 15.46
C LEU A 22 -5.28 -2.38 16.35
N THR A 23 -4.17 -3.06 16.61
CA THR A 23 -3.18 -2.66 17.61
C THR A 23 -2.02 -1.84 17.02
N ALA A 24 -1.70 -2.00 15.73
CA ALA A 24 -0.58 -1.26 15.15
C ALA A 24 -0.98 0.17 14.79
N GLY A 25 -0.48 1.15 15.56
CA GLY A 25 -0.53 2.57 15.19
C GLY A 25 0.17 2.91 13.85
N ALA A 26 0.89 1.95 13.25
CA ALA A 26 1.54 2.11 11.95
C ALA A 26 0.68 1.69 10.74
N GLY A 27 -0.50 1.08 10.96
CA GLY A 27 -1.41 0.71 9.87
C GLY A 27 -0.92 -0.40 8.94
N LEU A 28 -0.31 -1.44 9.51
CA LEU A 28 0.17 -2.61 8.76
C LEU A 28 -1.01 -3.39 8.15
N GLY A 29 -0.94 -3.68 6.85
CA GLY A 29 -1.94 -4.50 6.16
C GLY A 29 -3.23 -3.78 5.74
N PHE A 30 -3.30 -2.44 5.83
CA PHE A 30 -4.51 -1.71 5.44
C PHE A 30 -4.83 -1.82 3.95
N CYS A 31 -3.82 -1.77 3.07
CA CYS A 31 -4.02 -1.86 1.62
C CYS A 31 -4.81 -3.12 1.22
N SER A 32 -4.38 -4.28 1.72
CA SER A 32 -5.05 -5.55 1.45
C SER A 32 -6.39 -5.69 2.17
N SER A 33 -6.52 -5.14 3.39
CA SER A 33 -7.77 -5.20 4.13
C SER A 33 -8.90 -4.38 3.49
N LEU A 34 -8.59 -3.22 2.94
CA LEU A 34 -9.58 -2.35 2.32
C LEU A 34 -10.00 -2.89 0.95
N ALA A 35 -9.07 -3.47 0.20
CA ALA A 35 -9.31 -3.94 -1.15
C ALA A 35 -10.15 -5.22 -1.23
N VAL A 36 -9.96 -6.15 -0.30
CA VAL A 36 -10.53 -7.51 -0.40
C VAL A 36 -11.84 -7.67 0.39
N THR A 37 -12.21 -6.70 1.24
CA THR A 37 -13.40 -6.77 2.10
C THR A 37 -14.71 -6.40 1.41
N ASN A 38 -14.75 -6.40 0.08
CA ASN A 38 -15.99 -6.17 -0.68
C ASN A 38 -16.96 -7.36 -0.57
N LYS A 39 -16.42 -8.59 -0.59
CA LYS A 39 -17.15 -9.85 -0.41
C LYS A 39 -16.48 -10.69 0.67
N LEU A 40 -17.28 -11.42 1.43
CA LEU A 40 -16.84 -12.32 2.49
C LEU A 40 -16.00 -13.47 1.94
N GLU A 41 -16.40 -14.03 0.79
CA GLU A 41 -15.67 -15.10 0.11
C GLU A 41 -14.23 -14.68 -0.24
N ASN A 42 -14.07 -13.49 -0.80
CA ASN A 42 -12.75 -12.93 -1.14
C ASN A 42 -11.89 -12.77 0.13
N SER A 43 -12.49 -12.28 1.21
CA SER A 43 -11.81 -12.06 2.50
C SER A 43 -11.37 -13.37 3.14
N LEU A 44 -12.18 -14.42 3.02
CA LEU A 44 -11.84 -15.76 3.50
C LEU A 44 -10.66 -16.33 2.71
N THR A 45 -10.71 -16.29 1.38
CA THR A 45 -9.61 -16.78 0.52
C THR A 45 -8.30 -16.04 0.82
N MET A 46 -8.36 -14.72 1.00
CA MET A 46 -7.17 -13.92 1.35
C MET A 46 -6.65 -14.23 2.76
N GLY A 47 -7.53 -14.44 3.74
CA GLY A 47 -7.13 -14.81 5.10
C GLY A 47 -6.43 -16.17 5.16
N ILE A 48 -7.00 -17.16 4.46
CA ILE A 48 -6.40 -18.50 4.32
C ILE A 48 -5.06 -18.39 3.59
N GLY A 49 -5.01 -17.65 2.48
CA GLY A 49 -3.79 -17.44 1.70
C GLY A 49 -2.66 -16.81 2.52
N VAL A 50 -2.93 -15.71 3.22
CA VAL A 50 -1.96 -15.05 4.10
C VAL A 50 -1.47 -16.03 5.18
N THR A 51 -2.36 -16.79 5.81
CA THR A 51 -1.99 -17.73 6.87
C THR A 51 -1.08 -18.84 6.35
N LEU A 52 -1.45 -19.48 5.23
CA LEU A 52 -0.68 -20.58 4.62
C LEU A 52 0.66 -20.09 4.06
N VAL A 53 0.66 -18.98 3.32
CA VAL A 53 1.89 -18.41 2.73
C VAL A 53 2.86 -17.98 3.83
N THR A 54 2.39 -17.30 4.88
CA THR A 54 3.28 -16.83 5.96
C THR A 54 3.84 -18.00 6.76
N SER A 55 2.98 -18.97 7.09
CA SER A 55 3.37 -20.21 7.79
C SER A 55 4.39 -21.03 6.98
N GLY A 56 4.11 -21.25 5.69
CA GLY A 56 4.96 -22.06 4.81
C GLY A 56 6.28 -21.38 4.46
N SER A 57 6.25 -20.08 4.16
CA SER A 57 7.48 -19.32 3.89
C SER A 57 8.38 -19.25 5.12
N PHE A 58 7.85 -19.10 6.34
CA PHE A 58 8.67 -19.09 7.55
C PHE A 58 9.44 -20.40 7.76
N CYS A 59 8.83 -21.55 7.46
CA CYS A 59 9.51 -22.85 7.53
C CYS A 59 10.75 -22.90 6.62
N MET A 60 10.69 -22.28 5.44
CA MET A 60 11.85 -22.19 4.54
C MET A 60 12.85 -21.12 4.93
N VAL A 61 12.41 -20.01 5.52
CA VAL A 61 13.30 -18.89 5.92
C VAL A 61 14.09 -19.23 7.19
N TYR A 62 13.52 -20.00 8.12
CA TYR A 62 14.12 -20.26 9.43
C TYR A 62 15.51 -20.92 9.40
N PRO A 63 15.80 -21.93 8.54
CA PRO A 63 17.16 -22.47 8.38
C PRO A 63 18.19 -21.41 7.99
N PHE A 64 17.78 -20.41 7.20
CA PHE A 64 18.64 -19.32 6.75
C PHE A 64 18.69 -18.16 7.76
N LYS A 65 18.11 -18.29 8.97
CA LYS A 65 18.04 -17.18 9.95
C LYS A 65 19.39 -16.55 10.27
N ARG A 66 20.47 -17.36 10.34
CA ARG A 66 21.83 -16.84 10.61
C ARG A 66 22.32 -15.97 9.45
N LEU A 67 22.16 -16.41 8.21
CA LEU A 67 22.54 -15.66 7.01
C LEU A 67 21.75 -14.34 6.91
N ILE A 68 20.44 -14.41 7.16
CA ILE A 68 19.51 -13.28 7.04
C ILE A 68 19.71 -12.26 8.15
N SER A 69 20.00 -12.71 9.38
CA SER A 69 20.27 -11.78 10.50
C SER A 69 21.67 -11.15 10.41
N THR A 70 22.60 -11.77 9.67
CA THR A 70 23.95 -11.22 9.44
C THR A 70 23.94 -10.22 8.30
N ALA A 71 23.07 -10.43 7.30
CA ALA A 71 22.76 -9.43 6.29
C ALA A 71 22.02 -8.26 6.96
N GLY A 72 22.67 -7.09 7.08
CA GLY A 72 22.10 -5.91 7.75
C GLY A 72 20.66 -5.59 7.32
N THR A 73 19.96 -4.76 8.12
CA THR A 73 18.51 -4.50 8.02
C THR A 73 17.97 -4.30 6.60
N HIS A 74 18.78 -3.65 5.76
CA HIS A 74 18.47 -3.32 4.37
C HIS A 74 18.24 -4.51 3.44
N HIS A 75 19.09 -5.53 3.51
CA HIS A 75 19.03 -6.66 2.59
C HIS A 75 18.01 -7.73 3.02
N LYS A 76 17.70 -7.75 4.33
CA LYS A 76 16.77 -8.71 4.94
C LYS A 76 15.38 -8.67 4.30
N ILE A 77 14.83 -7.48 4.09
CA ILE A 77 13.45 -7.29 3.65
C ILE A 77 13.28 -7.75 2.19
N SER A 78 14.22 -7.39 1.32
CA SER A 78 14.21 -7.78 -0.09
C SER A 78 14.29 -9.30 -0.26
N LEU A 79 15.21 -9.96 0.46
CA LEU A 79 15.35 -11.42 0.39
C LEU A 79 14.10 -12.14 0.90
N LEU A 80 13.49 -11.64 1.97
CA LEU A 80 12.23 -12.19 2.48
C LEU A 80 11.11 -12.06 1.45
N MET A 81 10.99 -10.91 0.79
CA MET A 81 9.96 -10.67 -0.21
C MET A 81 10.10 -11.60 -1.43
N ILE A 82 11.33 -11.91 -1.86
CA ILE A 82 11.59 -12.89 -2.93
C ILE A 82 11.10 -14.27 -2.51
N ILE A 83 11.46 -14.75 -1.32
CA ILE A 83 11.04 -16.07 -0.82
C ILE A 83 9.52 -16.15 -0.70
N VAL A 84 8.88 -15.12 -0.12
CA VAL A 84 7.43 -15.05 0.02
C VAL A 84 6.75 -15.05 -1.36
N SER A 85 7.33 -14.40 -2.37
CA SER A 85 6.75 -14.36 -3.73
C SER A 85 6.60 -15.74 -4.37
N VAL A 86 7.57 -16.63 -4.14
CA VAL A 86 7.51 -18.01 -4.64
C VAL A 86 6.35 -18.76 -3.97
N PHE A 87 6.17 -18.60 -2.66
CA PHE A 87 5.06 -19.22 -1.94
C PHE A 87 3.69 -18.65 -2.34
N VAL A 88 3.60 -17.35 -2.63
CA VAL A 88 2.37 -16.74 -3.15
C VAL A 88 2.03 -17.29 -4.53
N ALA A 89 3.01 -17.47 -5.41
CA ALA A 89 2.78 -18.08 -6.71
C ALA A 89 2.21 -19.51 -6.57
N ILE A 90 2.80 -20.33 -5.68
CA ILE A 90 2.29 -21.68 -5.37
C ILE A 90 0.85 -21.62 -4.86
N PHE A 91 0.55 -20.71 -3.93
CA PHE A 91 -0.81 -20.52 -3.43
C PHE A 91 -1.78 -20.07 -4.54
N GLY A 92 -1.33 -19.21 -5.46
CA GLY A 92 -2.13 -18.77 -6.60
C GLY A 92 -2.59 -19.93 -7.48
N PHE A 93 -1.71 -20.90 -7.77
CA PHE A 93 -2.10 -22.12 -8.49
C PHE A 93 -3.07 -22.99 -7.72
N PHE A 94 -2.83 -23.16 -6.43
CA PHE A 94 -3.73 -23.90 -5.58
C PHE A 94 -5.12 -23.24 -5.59
N ALA A 95 -5.20 -21.93 -5.38
CA ALA A 95 -6.46 -21.19 -5.45
C ALA A 95 -7.16 -21.33 -6.81
N GLN A 96 -6.41 -21.27 -7.91
CA GLN A 96 -6.96 -21.44 -9.27
C GLN A 96 -7.48 -22.86 -9.51
N ALA A 97 -6.86 -23.88 -8.92
CA ALA A 97 -7.29 -25.27 -9.06
C ALA A 97 -8.55 -25.59 -8.25
N PHE A 98 -8.68 -25.03 -7.04
CA PHE A 98 -9.83 -25.29 -6.16
C PHE A 98 -11.02 -24.35 -6.42
N VAL A 99 -10.76 -23.07 -6.70
CA VAL A 99 -11.80 -22.05 -6.85
C VAL A 99 -11.47 -21.07 -7.99
N PRO A 100 -11.67 -21.48 -9.27
CA PRO A 100 -11.27 -20.68 -10.42
C PRO A 100 -12.07 -19.38 -10.55
N GLU A 101 -13.37 -19.39 -10.23
CA GLU A 101 -14.23 -18.20 -10.34
C GLU A 101 -13.81 -17.08 -9.39
N ILE A 102 -13.51 -17.42 -8.12
CA ILE A 102 -13.03 -16.44 -7.14
C ILE A 102 -11.64 -15.94 -7.57
N THR A 103 -10.75 -16.88 -7.91
CA THR A 103 -9.36 -16.54 -8.28
C THR A 103 -9.29 -15.61 -9.48
N ALA A 104 -10.15 -15.77 -10.48
CA ALA A 104 -10.22 -14.87 -11.62
C ALA A 104 -10.51 -13.40 -11.21
N ASN A 105 -11.38 -13.20 -10.21
CA ASN A 105 -11.76 -11.87 -9.73
C ASN A 105 -10.74 -11.23 -8.79
N ILE A 106 -9.97 -12.03 -8.03
CA ILE A 106 -9.01 -11.52 -7.04
C ILE A 106 -7.55 -11.83 -7.37
N LYS A 107 -7.22 -12.28 -8.58
CA LYS A 107 -5.85 -12.66 -8.97
C LYS A 107 -4.84 -11.55 -8.64
N ALA A 108 -5.16 -10.31 -9.00
CA ALA A 108 -4.32 -9.15 -8.71
C ALA A 108 -4.14 -8.87 -7.21
N TYR A 109 -5.09 -9.27 -6.37
CA TYR A 109 -5.02 -9.11 -4.92
C TYR A 109 -4.29 -10.28 -4.22
N ILE A 110 -4.32 -11.49 -4.79
CA ILE A 110 -3.51 -12.63 -4.33
C ILE A 110 -2.03 -12.28 -4.47
N ASP A 111 -1.65 -11.71 -5.60
CA ASP A 111 -0.30 -11.19 -5.86
C ASP A 111 0.16 -10.19 -4.79
N LEU A 112 -0.77 -9.41 -4.24
CA LEU A 112 -0.52 -8.43 -3.19
C LEU A 112 -0.21 -9.05 -1.81
N ILE A 113 -0.43 -10.35 -1.62
CA ILE A 113 0.03 -11.06 -0.41
C ILE A 113 1.55 -10.88 -0.23
N THR A 114 2.30 -10.81 -1.34
CA THR A 114 3.77 -10.64 -1.33
C THR A 114 4.23 -9.33 -0.71
N THR A 115 3.47 -8.25 -0.89
CA THR A 115 3.77 -6.93 -0.33
C THR A 115 2.95 -6.62 0.91
N ASN A 116 2.25 -7.60 1.45
CA ASN A 116 1.48 -7.39 2.67
C ASN A 116 2.45 -7.18 3.84
N CYS A 117 2.39 -5.98 4.42
CA CYS A 117 3.28 -5.58 5.51
C CYS A 117 3.15 -6.49 6.74
N ILE A 118 2.01 -7.17 6.94
CA ILE A 118 1.82 -8.11 8.04
C ILE A 118 2.70 -9.36 7.84
N VAL A 119 2.74 -9.91 6.62
CA VAL A 119 3.55 -11.09 6.28
C VAL A 119 5.02 -10.82 6.57
N LEU A 120 5.53 -9.68 6.09
CA LEU A 120 6.92 -9.28 6.27
C LEU A 120 7.27 -9.00 7.74
N ALA A 121 6.41 -8.27 8.46
CA ALA A 121 6.64 -7.93 9.87
C ALA A 121 6.68 -9.19 10.76
N VAL A 122 5.71 -10.08 10.57
CA VAL A 122 5.52 -11.27 11.38
C VAL A 122 6.63 -12.30 11.14
N ILE A 123 7.08 -12.48 9.89
CA ILE A 123 8.25 -13.33 9.61
C ILE A 123 9.52 -12.71 10.18
N SER A 124 9.74 -11.40 10.00
CA SER A 124 10.92 -10.73 10.55
C SER A 124 10.99 -10.81 12.07
N GLU A 125 9.85 -10.73 12.76
CA GLU A 125 9.78 -10.89 14.21
C GLU A 125 9.91 -12.36 14.63
N GLY A 126 9.39 -13.30 13.84
CA GLY A 126 9.55 -14.74 14.07
C GLY A 126 11.01 -15.20 14.02
N LEU A 127 11.89 -14.49 13.29
CA LEU A 127 13.31 -14.83 13.20
C LEU A 127 14.11 -14.55 14.49
N THR A 128 13.55 -13.80 15.45
CA THR A 128 14.22 -13.50 16.72
C THR A 128 13.92 -14.50 17.83
N VAL A 129 12.98 -15.43 17.61
CA VAL A 129 12.53 -16.43 18.59
C VAL A 129 12.72 -17.85 18.06
N ASP A 130 12.51 -18.84 18.93
CA ASP A 130 12.60 -20.25 18.55
C ASP A 130 11.48 -20.67 17.59
N PHE A 131 11.77 -21.66 16.75
CA PHE A 131 10.90 -22.08 15.63
C PHE A 131 9.43 -22.29 16.03
N TRP A 132 9.18 -23.08 17.07
CA TRP A 132 7.81 -23.43 17.46
C TRP A 132 7.05 -22.27 18.10
N GLU A 133 7.77 -21.41 18.81
CA GLU A 133 7.20 -20.18 19.38
C GLU A 133 6.90 -19.16 18.30
N ALA A 134 7.82 -19.02 17.33
CA ALA A 134 7.62 -18.22 16.13
C ALA A 134 6.37 -18.69 15.38
N GLN A 135 6.24 -19.98 15.09
CA GLN A 135 5.10 -20.50 14.34
C GLN A 135 3.76 -20.21 15.01
N LYS A 136 3.69 -20.40 16.34
CA LYS A 136 2.48 -20.06 17.11
C LYS A 136 2.18 -18.56 17.05
N LYS A 137 3.19 -17.70 17.12
CA LYS A 137 3.03 -16.25 17.03
C LYS A 137 2.55 -15.83 15.65
N ILE A 138 3.14 -16.40 14.60
CA ILE A 138 2.77 -16.17 13.20
C ILE A 138 1.32 -16.56 12.97
N LEU A 139 0.93 -17.78 13.37
CA LEU A 139 -0.43 -18.27 13.17
C LEU A 139 -1.45 -17.39 13.90
N LYS A 140 -1.15 -16.95 15.12
CA LYS A 140 -2.02 -16.04 15.89
C LYS A 140 -2.20 -14.70 15.19
N ALA A 141 -1.12 -14.09 14.71
CA ALA A 141 -1.17 -12.81 14.01
C ALA A 141 -1.98 -12.91 12.70
N CYS A 142 -1.75 -13.96 11.91
CA CYS A 142 -2.48 -14.20 10.65
C CYS A 142 -3.97 -14.54 10.88
N LEU A 143 -4.30 -15.29 11.93
CA LEU A 143 -5.70 -15.51 12.34
C LEU A 143 -6.36 -14.21 12.79
N GLY A 144 -5.63 -13.38 13.55
CA GLY A 144 -5.99 -12.01 13.92
C GLY A 144 -6.44 -11.19 12.70
N TYR A 145 -5.54 -11.13 11.72
CA TYR A 145 -5.78 -10.48 10.44
C TYR A 145 -7.02 -11.03 9.72
N SER A 146 -7.11 -12.35 9.58
CA SER A 146 -8.20 -13.02 8.84
C SER A 146 -9.57 -12.73 9.44
N MET A 147 -9.69 -12.76 10.78
CA MET A 147 -10.95 -12.43 11.45
C MET A 147 -11.32 -10.96 11.28
N ALA A 148 -10.35 -10.03 11.30
CA ALA A 148 -10.64 -8.64 11.03
C ALA A 148 -11.15 -8.44 9.60
N LEU A 149 -10.62 -9.16 8.61
CA LEU A 149 -11.17 -9.15 7.25
C LEU A 149 -12.60 -9.67 7.20
N ILE A 150 -12.86 -10.81 7.86
CA ILE A 150 -14.20 -11.42 7.93
C ILE A 150 -15.20 -10.44 8.55
N LEU A 151 -14.83 -9.77 9.65
CA LEU A 151 -15.68 -8.79 10.31
C LEU A 151 -15.94 -7.55 9.44
N LEU A 152 -14.91 -7.04 8.76
CA LEU A 152 -15.06 -5.90 7.84
C LEU A 152 -15.91 -6.27 6.63
N ALA A 153 -15.72 -7.45 6.04
CA ALA A 153 -16.53 -7.94 4.94
C ALA A 153 -17.98 -8.17 5.36
N PHE A 154 -18.20 -8.70 6.57
CA PHE A 154 -19.54 -8.85 7.15
C PHE A 154 -20.25 -7.51 7.35
N LEU A 155 -19.52 -6.42 7.61
CA LEU A 155 -20.11 -5.08 7.65
C LEU A 155 -20.39 -4.51 6.26
N ARG A 156 -19.60 -4.90 5.24
CA ARG A 156 -19.67 -4.30 3.89
C ARG A 156 -20.59 -5.04 2.93
N GLU A 157 -20.56 -6.37 2.91
CA GLU A 157 -21.28 -7.18 1.93
C GLU A 157 -22.82 -7.05 2.04
N PRO A 158 -23.44 -7.11 3.24
CA PRO A 158 -24.90 -6.96 3.35
C PRO A 158 -25.37 -5.57 2.92
N LEU A 159 -24.61 -4.52 3.24
CA LEU A 159 -24.96 -3.13 2.89
C LEU A 159 -24.71 -2.82 1.41
N GLY A 160 -23.72 -3.46 0.79
CA GLY A 160 -23.37 -3.27 -0.61
C GLY A 160 -24.19 -4.12 -1.58
N PHE A 161 -24.26 -5.43 -1.35
CA PHE A 161 -24.87 -6.41 -2.26
C PHE A 161 -26.22 -6.94 -1.78
N GLY A 162 -26.57 -6.77 -0.50
CA GLY A 162 -27.78 -7.37 0.10
C GLY A 162 -27.64 -8.87 0.43
N THR A 163 -26.46 -9.44 0.22
CA THR A 163 -26.17 -10.86 0.39
C THR A 163 -25.10 -11.10 1.45
N ILE A 164 -25.07 -12.32 1.98
CA ILE A 164 -23.95 -12.87 2.76
C ILE A 164 -23.57 -14.20 2.13
N MET A 165 -22.39 -14.29 1.53
CA MET A 165 -21.88 -15.54 0.92
C MET A 165 -22.88 -16.13 -0.10
N GLY A 166 -23.49 -15.25 -0.90
CA GLY A 166 -24.51 -15.60 -1.89
C GLY A 166 -25.95 -15.75 -1.35
N PHE A 167 -26.15 -15.81 -0.04
CA PHE A 167 -27.50 -15.87 0.55
C PHE A 167 -28.11 -14.47 0.68
N PRO A 168 -29.31 -14.20 0.15
CA PRO A 168 -29.98 -12.91 0.32
C PRO A 168 -30.46 -12.75 1.77
N VAL A 169 -29.97 -11.70 2.45
CA VAL A 169 -30.31 -11.41 3.86
C VAL A 169 -31.22 -10.18 3.96
N LEU A 170 -31.03 -9.21 3.07
CA LEU A 170 -31.89 -8.04 2.98
C LEU A 170 -33.00 -8.28 1.94
N SER A 171 -34.22 -7.78 2.23
CA SER A 171 -35.32 -7.76 1.27
C SER A 171 -34.95 -6.93 0.04
N ASP A 172 -35.46 -7.30 -1.13
CA ASP A 172 -35.23 -6.58 -2.40
C ASP A 172 -35.67 -5.11 -2.38
N THR A 173 -36.49 -4.70 -1.41
CA THR A 173 -36.92 -3.32 -1.15
C THR A 173 -35.85 -2.41 -0.52
N PHE A 174 -34.76 -2.95 0.02
CA PHE A 174 -33.73 -2.10 0.64
C PHE A 174 -32.79 -1.51 -0.43
N PRO A 175 -32.56 -0.18 -0.45
CA PRO A 175 -31.67 0.42 -1.43
C PRO A 175 -30.22 -0.05 -1.20
N ARG A 176 -29.64 -0.66 -2.23
CA ARG A 176 -28.25 -1.14 -2.19
C ARG A 176 -27.30 0.05 -2.15
N VAL A 177 -26.47 0.12 -1.10
CA VAL A 177 -25.51 1.22 -0.94
C VAL A 177 -24.26 0.91 -1.76
N VAL A 178 -24.30 1.27 -3.05
CA VAL A 178 -23.19 1.03 -4.01
C VAL A 178 -21.85 1.56 -3.48
N LEU A 179 -21.88 2.67 -2.74
CA LEU A 179 -20.70 3.26 -2.10
C LEU A 179 -19.95 2.24 -1.21
N MET A 180 -20.66 1.31 -0.56
CA MET A 180 -20.05 0.34 0.35
C MET A 180 -19.21 -0.73 -0.38
N VAL A 181 -19.53 -0.99 -1.65
CA VAL A 181 -18.79 -1.90 -2.53
C VAL A 181 -17.51 -1.23 -3.04
N THR A 182 -17.54 0.07 -3.27
CA THR A 182 -16.39 0.83 -3.76
C THR A 182 -15.29 1.00 -2.68
N PRO A 183 -14.05 1.37 -3.08
CA PRO A 183 -12.96 1.74 -2.18
C PRO A 183 -13.34 2.69 -1.05
N VAL A 184 -14.25 3.62 -1.35
CA VAL A 184 -14.79 4.61 -0.42
C VAL A 184 -15.43 3.94 0.79
N GLY A 185 -16.26 2.92 0.55
CA GLY A 185 -16.88 2.09 1.57
C GLY A 185 -15.87 1.40 2.47
N GLY A 186 -14.74 0.95 1.92
CA GLY A 186 -13.64 0.36 2.69
C GLY A 186 -13.09 1.33 3.74
N PHE A 187 -12.76 2.57 3.33
CA PHE A 187 -12.24 3.58 4.26
C PHE A 187 -13.24 3.92 5.38
N PHE A 188 -14.52 4.12 5.03
CA PHE A 188 -15.56 4.41 6.03
C PHE A 188 -15.81 3.22 6.96
N ALA A 189 -15.85 1.99 6.43
CA ALA A 189 -16.02 0.78 7.22
C ALA A 189 -14.85 0.58 8.20
N LEU A 190 -13.61 0.77 7.75
CA LEU A 190 -12.44 0.63 8.60
C LEU A 190 -12.38 1.72 9.68
N ALA A 191 -12.72 2.97 9.34
CA ALA A 191 -12.79 4.06 10.29
C ALA A 191 -13.88 3.80 11.36
N ALA A 192 -15.08 3.39 10.94
CA ALA A 192 -16.17 3.03 11.84
C ALA A 192 -15.81 1.83 12.72
N PHE A 193 -15.19 0.80 12.16
CA PHE A 193 -14.73 -0.39 12.89
C PHE A 193 -13.72 -0.04 13.98
N ARG A 194 -12.71 0.80 13.67
CA ARG A 194 -11.74 1.28 14.68
C ARG A 194 -12.41 2.12 15.77
N LEU A 195 -13.33 3.01 15.39
CA LEU A 195 -14.06 3.85 16.35
C LEU A 195 -14.91 3.01 17.32
N LEU A 196 -15.64 2.02 16.80
CA LEU A 196 -16.51 1.13 17.61
C LEU A 196 -15.71 0.26 18.58
N LEU A 197 -14.50 -0.16 18.19
CA LEU A 197 -13.65 -1.01 19.02
C LEU A 197 -12.80 -0.24 20.03
N ARG A 198 -12.61 1.07 19.84
CA ARG A 198 -11.84 1.94 20.75
C ARG A 198 -12.25 1.86 22.23
N PRO A 199 -13.54 1.95 22.64
CA PRO A 199 -13.91 1.84 24.05
C PRO A 199 -13.56 0.47 24.65
N PHE A 200 -13.58 -0.59 23.85
CA PHE A 200 -13.14 -1.92 24.27
C PHE A 200 -11.61 -2.01 24.40
N LEU A 201 -10.86 -1.39 23.49
CA LEU A 201 -9.39 -1.35 23.52
C LEU A 201 -8.86 -0.56 24.72
N LEU A 202 -9.47 0.60 25.03
CA LEU A 202 -9.12 1.40 26.20
C LEU A 202 -9.36 0.63 27.50
N ARG A 203 -10.49 -0.08 27.63
CA ARG A 203 -10.77 -0.96 28.77
C ARG A 203 -9.83 -2.16 28.87
N ALA A 204 -9.26 -2.61 27.76
CA ALA A 204 -8.32 -3.71 27.73
C ALA A 204 -6.89 -3.32 28.19
N GLY A 205 -6.62 -2.02 28.37
CA GLY A 205 -5.29 -1.51 28.73
C GLY A 205 -4.28 -1.63 27.59
N ILE A 206 -4.76 -1.69 26.34
CA ILE A 206 -3.93 -1.66 25.14
C ILE A 206 -3.73 -0.19 24.83
N VAL A 207 -2.75 0.42 25.52
CA VAL A 207 -2.39 1.82 25.31
C VAL A 207 -1.92 1.96 23.87
N TYR A 208 -2.60 2.82 23.11
CA TYR A 208 -2.04 3.40 21.90
C TYR A 208 -0.80 4.17 22.32
N GLN A 209 0.37 3.56 22.18
CA GLN A 209 1.60 4.34 22.16
C GLN A 209 1.56 5.07 20.81
N GLU A 210 0.85 6.21 20.78
CA GLU A 210 1.23 7.25 19.84
C GLU A 210 2.72 7.46 20.05
N ALA A 211 3.50 7.43 18.98
CA ALA A 211 4.90 7.83 19.02
C ALA A 211 4.94 9.31 19.44
N SER A 212 4.82 9.54 20.75
CA SER A 212 4.97 10.82 21.38
C SER A 212 6.46 11.15 21.32
N SER A 213 6.79 12.08 20.44
CA SER A 213 7.66 13.21 20.81
C SER A 213 8.87 12.88 21.71
N CYS A 214 9.72 11.96 21.29
CA CYS A 214 11.02 11.76 21.95
C CYS A 214 12.16 11.85 20.92
N GLU A 215 12.29 13.04 20.33
CA GLU A 215 13.52 13.43 19.61
C GLU A 215 13.93 14.88 19.92
N CYS A 216 13.42 15.44 21.03
CA CYS A 216 13.80 16.78 21.50
C CYS A 216 14.47 16.80 22.88
N ALA A 217 14.75 15.65 23.52
CA ALA A 217 15.29 15.61 24.89
C ALA A 217 16.76 15.16 24.98
N ALA A 218 17.57 15.40 23.95
CA ALA A 218 19.02 15.15 23.99
C ALA A 218 19.87 16.39 23.63
N ALA A 219 19.29 17.59 23.71
CA ALA A 219 20.01 18.84 23.49
C ALA A 219 19.66 19.87 24.56
N THR A 220 20.10 19.61 25.80
CA THR A 220 20.23 20.67 26.81
C THR A 220 21.63 20.59 27.40
N ASN A 221 22.51 21.46 26.91
CA ASN A 221 23.38 22.30 27.74
C ASN A 221 23.97 23.42 26.86
N GLY A 222 23.62 24.67 27.19
CA GLY A 222 24.12 25.88 26.53
C GLY A 222 22.98 26.84 26.17
N GLY A 223 22.54 27.63 27.14
CA GLY A 223 21.43 28.56 26.98
C GLY A 223 21.75 29.78 26.13
N VAL A 224 20.79 30.18 25.29
CA VAL A 224 20.54 31.55 24.81
C VAL A 224 19.01 31.69 24.69
N PRO A 225 18.39 32.78 25.17
CA PRO A 225 16.94 32.91 25.13
C PRO A 225 16.43 32.99 23.69
N ILE A 226 15.50 32.11 23.32
CA ILE A 226 14.84 32.12 22.02
C ILE A 226 13.84 33.27 22.01
N VAL A 227 14.20 34.36 21.33
CA VAL A 227 13.30 35.45 20.97
C VAL A 227 12.16 34.90 20.11
N THR A 228 10.93 35.06 20.59
CA THR A 228 9.70 34.72 19.89
C THR A 228 9.47 35.69 18.73
N SER A 229 10.01 35.41 17.55
CA SER A 229 9.57 36.08 16.33
C SER A 229 8.44 35.30 15.66
N ARG A 230 7.26 35.92 15.57
CA ARG A 230 6.16 35.43 14.72
C ARG A 230 6.68 35.37 13.28
N PRO A 231 6.63 34.23 12.57
CA PRO A 231 6.97 34.23 11.16
C PRO A 231 5.88 35.01 10.42
N LYS A 232 6.26 36.16 9.84
CA LYS A 232 5.42 36.87 8.88
C LYS A 232 5.09 35.89 7.74
N ARG A 233 3.81 35.56 7.60
CA ARG A 233 3.25 34.93 6.40
C ARG A 233 3.48 35.89 5.22
N GLY A 234 4.56 35.68 4.51
CA GLY A 234 4.76 36.18 3.16
C GLY A 234 5.20 34.98 2.33
N ILE A 235 4.43 34.64 1.29
CA ILE A 235 4.93 33.71 0.27
C ILE A 235 6.22 34.34 -0.26
N SER A 236 7.35 33.66 -0.07
CA SER A 236 8.65 34.14 -0.55
C SER A 236 8.54 34.44 -2.04
N ARG A 237 9.03 35.60 -2.48
CA ARG A 237 9.06 35.99 -3.91
C ARG A 237 9.69 34.88 -4.76
N VAL A 238 10.61 34.11 -4.20
CA VAL A 238 11.25 32.96 -4.86
C VAL A 238 10.27 31.82 -5.14
N SER A 239 9.35 31.50 -4.22
CA SER A 239 8.32 30.48 -4.45
C SER A 239 7.27 30.94 -5.45
N LEU A 240 6.89 32.22 -5.43
CA LEU A 240 5.92 32.76 -6.37
C LEU A 240 6.51 32.84 -7.79
N VAL A 241 7.79 33.20 -7.89
CA VAL A 241 8.57 33.17 -9.15
C VAL A 241 8.78 31.73 -9.63
N ALA A 242 9.04 30.76 -8.76
CA ALA A 242 9.20 29.35 -9.17
C ALA A 242 7.88 28.74 -9.69
N ILE A 243 6.75 29.06 -9.05
CA ILE A 243 5.42 28.63 -9.52
C ILE A 243 5.09 29.33 -10.85
N GLY A 244 5.33 30.64 -10.95
CA GLY A 244 5.12 31.42 -12.19
C GLY A 244 5.99 30.93 -13.35
N LEU A 245 7.27 30.64 -13.09
CA LEU A 245 8.20 30.09 -14.09
C LEU A 245 7.81 28.67 -14.52
N GLY A 246 7.33 27.84 -13.58
CA GLY A 246 6.79 26.51 -13.87
C GLY A 246 5.55 26.55 -14.76
N VAL A 247 4.60 27.47 -14.48
CA VAL A 247 3.41 27.68 -15.31
C VAL A 247 3.78 28.24 -16.68
N CYS A 248 4.70 29.21 -16.76
CA CYS A 248 5.19 29.75 -18.03
C CYS A 248 5.94 28.69 -18.87
N LEU A 249 6.77 27.84 -18.25
CA LEU A 249 7.45 26.74 -18.94
C LEU A 249 6.44 25.69 -19.43
N PHE A 250 5.39 25.41 -18.66
CA PHE A 250 4.34 24.48 -19.07
C PHE A 250 3.53 25.02 -20.25
N ILE A 251 3.17 26.31 -20.22
CA ILE A 251 2.49 27.00 -21.33
C ILE A 251 3.42 27.09 -22.55
N SER A 252 4.69 27.44 -22.37
CA SER A 252 5.68 27.49 -23.45
C SER A 252 5.93 26.12 -24.07
N LEU A 253 5.90 25.04 -23.28
CA LEU A 253 6.02 23.68 -23.76
C LEU A 253 4.79 23.27 -24.57
N ILE A 254 3.57 23.60 -24.12
CA ILE A 254 2.33 23.34 -24.86
C ILE A 254 2.34 24.05 -26.23
N ILE A 255 2.78 25.30 -26.28
CA ILE A 255 2.86 26.10 -27.52
C ILE A 255 3.90 25.48 -28.49
N HIS A 256 5.05 25.01 -27.99
CA HIS A 256 6.07 24.38 -28.83
C HIS A 256 5.72 22.95 -29.27
N MET A 257 4.89 22.23 -28.52
CA MET A 257 4.41 20.89 -28.87
C MET A 257 3.44 20.90 -30.07
N GLN A 258 2.73 22.00 -30.31
CA GLN A 258 1.85 22.17 -31.48
C GLN A 258 2.63 22.34 -32.79
N THR A 259 3.92 22.70 -32.72
CA THR A 259 4.73 23.00 -33.91
C THR A 259 5.39 21.75 -34.54
N ILE A 260 5.36 20.60 -33.85
CA ILE A 260 5.97 19.34 -34.32
C ILE A 260 4.85 18.29 -34.50
N PRO A 261 4.49 17.91 -35.74
CA PRO A 261 3.29 17.11 -36.02
C PRO A 261 3.34 15.71 -35.37
N THR A 262 4.53 15.11 -35.26
CA THR A 262 4.72 13.81 -34.60
C THR A 262 4.58 13.92 -33.08
N LEU A 263 5.01 15.03 -32.48
CA LEU A 263 4.98 15.26 -31.03
C LEU A 263 3.55 15.59 -30.56
N HIS A 264 2.80 16.31 -31.38
CA HIS A 264 1.39 16.65 -31.14
C HIS A 264 0.50 15.40 -31.05
N GLN A 265 0.68 14.42 -31.94
CA GLN A 265 -0.07 13.16 -31.90
C GLN A 265 0.23 12.34 -30.64
N HIS A 266 1.50 12.27 -30.21
CA HIS A 266 1.86 11.59 -28.97
C HIS A 266 1.27 12.31 -27.75
N PHE A 267 1.27 13.64 -27.72
CA PHE A 267 0.67 14.41 -26.63
C PHE A 267 -0.83 14.19 -26.49
N LEU A 268 -1.57 14.21 -27.60
CA LEU A 268 -3.02 14.00 -27.61
C LEU A 268 -3.42 12.63 -27.06
N ILE A 269 -2.60 11.60 -27.25
CA ILE A 269 -2.85 10.25 -26.72
C ILE A 269 -2.41 10.15 -25.25
N LEU A 270 -1.29 10.77 -24.90
CA LEU A 270 -0.61 10.56 -23.62
C LEU A 270 -1.17 11.44 -22.50
N PHE A 271 -1.69 12.63 -22.82
CA PHE A 271 -2.27 13.55 -21.85
C PHE A 271 -3.56 13.03 -21.19
N PRO A 272 -4.54 12.47 -21.93
CA PRO A 272 -5.71 11.82 -21.32
C PRO A 272 -5.31 10.63 -20.45
N VAL A 273 -4.32 9.83 -20.87
CA VAL A 273 -3.79 8.71 -20.07
C VAL A 273 -3.19 9.21 -18.75
N LEU A 274 -2.42 10.30 -18.79
CA LEU A 274 -1.86 10.92 -17.59
C LEU A 274 -2.95 11.41 -16.65
N LEU A 275 -3.96 12.14 -17.15
CA LEU A 275 -5.08 12.62 -16.35
C LEU A 275 -5.90 11.47 -15.78
N ASN A 276 -6.11 10.42 -16.56
CA ASN A 276 -6.79 9.21 -16.13
C ASN A 276 -6.05 8.55 -14.96
N ALA A 277 -4.74 8.35 -15.07
CA ALA A 277 -3.93 7.79 -13.98
C ALA A 277 -3.85 8.72 -12.75
N LEU A 278 -3.91 10.04 -12.95
CA LEU A 278 -3.79 11.05 -11.90
C LEU A 278 -5.08 11.25 -11.09
N PHE A 279 -6.24 11.27 -11.73
CA PHE A 279 -7.52 11.60 -11.09
C PHE A 279 -8.49 10.41 -11.03
N PHE A 280 -8.63 9.64 -12.10
CA PHE A 280 -9.74 8.69 -12.21
C PHE A 280 -9.35 7.27 -11.77
N ASP A 281 -8.28 6.72 -12.34
CA ASP A 281 -7.77 5.38 -12.03
C ASP A 281 -6.61 5.42 -11.01
N GLY A 282 -6.62 6.39 -10.10
CA GLY A 282 -5.55 6.58 -9.13
C GLY A 282 -5.36 5.38 -8.20
N ILE A 283 -4.15 4.81 -8.15
CA ILE A 283 -3.84 3.60 -7.37
C ILE A 283 -4.22 3.72 -5.88
N VAL A 284 -4.10 4.92 -5.30
CA VAL A 284 -4.32 5.12 -3.85
C VAL A 284 -5.80 5.18 -3.51
N LEU A 285 -6.57 6.05 -4.17
CA LEU A 285 -7.98 6.26 -3.84
C LEU A 285 -8.92 5.26 -4.54
N SER A 286 -8.57 4.81 -5.76
CA SER A 286 -9.38 3.87 -6.55
C SER A 286 -9.01 2.41 -6.31
N LYS A 287 -7.71 2.09 -6.14
CA LYS A 287 -7.28 0.70 -5.96
C LYS A 287 -6.94 0.34 -4.51
N LEU A 288 -6.77 1.33 -3.62
CA LEU A 288 -6.44 1.19 -2.20
C LEU A 288 -5.02 0.70 -1.90
N LEU A 289 -4.04 1.05 -2.75
CA LEU A 289 -2.65 0.62 -2.56
C LEU A 289 -1.73 1.78 -2.17
N GLY A 290 -0.66 1.47 -1.43
CA GLY A 290 0.32 2.45 -0.96
C GLY A 290 -0.14 3.31 0.22
N ILE A 291 -1.20 2.90 0.92
CA ILE A 291 -1.81 3.61 2.05
C ILE A 291 -0.93 3.57 3.31
N CYS A 292 -0.25 2.45 3.58
CA CYS A 292 0.58 2.28 4.79
C CYS A 292 1.67 3.38 4.93
N PRO A 293 2.56 3.62 3.94
CA PRO A 293 3.54 4.70 4.05
C PRO A 293 2.89 6.10 4.01
N LEU A 294 1.76 6.23 3.30
CA LEU A 294 1.03 7.49 3.18
C LEU A 294 0.46 7.96 4.52
N LEU A 295 -0.13 7.07 5.31
CA LEU A 295 -0.66 7.38 6.64
C LEU A 295 0.44 7.73 7.65
N ASN A 296 1.61 7.11 7.55
CA ASN A 296 2.72 7.43 8.44
C ASN A 296 3.29 8.83 8.09
N LYS A 297 3.56 9.09 6.81
CA LYS A 297 4.22 10.35 6.39
C LYS A 297 3.35 11.58 6.37
N SER A 298 2.05 11.42 6.23
CA SER A 298 1.13 12.56 6.29
C SER A 298 1.06 13.25 7.66
N ARG A 299 1.82 12.81 8.68
CA ARG A 299 1.95 13.56 9.94
C ARG A 299 2.78 14.84 9.79
N GLN A 300 3.69 14.90 8.82
CA GLN A 300 4.58 16.04 8.59
C GLN A 300 4.55 16.45 7.12
N ILE A 301 4.23 17.71 6.83
CA ILE A 301 4.12 18.21 5.45
C ILE A 301 5.47 18.16 4.73
N ASP A 302 6.55 18.55 5.41
CA ASP A 302 7.89 18.56 4.81
C ASP A 302 8.37 17.15 4.45
N ALA A 303 8.02 16.16 5.27
CA ALA A 303 8.29 14.76 4.98
C ALA A 303 7.40 14.23 3.85
N ALA A 304 6.12 14.63 3.82
CA ALA A 304 5.16 14.20 2.80
C ALA A 304 5.57 14.63 1.39
N TRP A 305 5.93 15.90 1.17
CA TRP A 305 6.36 16.38 -0.15
C TRP A 305 7.66 15.72 -0.60
N LYS A 306 8.69 15.66 0.28
CA LYS A 306 9.98 15.04 -0.05
C LYS A 306 9.84 13.55 -0.39
N MET A 307 9.04 12.81 0.38
CA MET A 307 8.78 11.40 0.07
C MET A 307 7.96 11.25 -1.23
N GLY A 308 6.99 12.14 -1.48
CA GLY A 308 6.21 12.13 -2.72
C GLY A 308 7.07 12.24 -3.98
N VAL A 309 8.01 13.17 -4.00
CA VAL A 309 8.97 13.32 -5.12
C VAL A 309 9.81 12.06 -5.32
N ALA A 310 10.32 11.47 -4.23
CA ALA A 310 11.08 10.23 -4.31
C ALA A 310 10.24 9.07 -4.87
N VAL A 311 8.98 8.95 -4.44
CA VAL A 311 8.05 7.92 -4.89
C VAL A 311 7.72 8.09 -6.39
N ILE A 312 7.52 9.32 -6.88
CA ILE A 312 7.31 9.59 -8.32
C ILE A 312 8.49 9.05 -9.15
N ILE A 313 9.72 9.40 -8.77
CA ILE A 313 10.93 9.00 -9.49
C ILE A 313 11.06 7.48 -9.49
N VAL A 314 10.91 6.85 -8.32
CA VAL A 314 11.07 5.40 -8.19
C VAL A 314 10.00 4.65 -8.96
N ILE A 315 8.73 5.02 -8.83
CA ILE A 315 7.63 4.35 -9.55
C ILE A 315 7.85 4.45 -11.06
N THR A 316 8.17 5.64 -11.56
CA THR A 316 8.32 5.88 -13.01
C THR A 316 9.47 5.06 -13.58
N LEU A 317 10.65 5.14 -12.97
CA LEU A 317 11.84 4.45 -13.45
C LEU A 317 11.74 2.93 -13.28
N SER A 318 11.28 2.45 -12.12
CA SER A 318 11.14 1.01 -11.88
C SER A 318 10.09 0.37 -12.78
N THR A 319 8.98 1.06 -13.07
CA THR A 319 7.95 0.54 -13.98
C THR A 319 8.44 0.50 -15.43
N ALA A 320 9.17 1.53 -15.86
CA ALA A 320 9.81 1.55 -17.19
C ALA A 320 10.83 0.41 -17.34
N LEU A 321 11.65 0.15 -16.32
CA LEU A 321 12.58 -0.97 -16.30
C LEU A 321 11.86 -2.32 -16.29
N ASN A 322 10.80 -2.48 -15.49
CA ASN A 322 9.99 -3.70 -15.47
C ASN A 322 9.35 -3.98 -16.82
N TRP A 323 8.91 -2.94 -17.56
CA TRP A 323 8.38 -3.12 -18.91
C TRP A 323 9.44 -3.69 -19.87
N LEU A 324 10.67 -3.18 -19.79
CA LEU A 324 11.80 -3.67 -20.59
C LEU A 324 12.12 -5.12 -20.25
N VAL A 325 12.23 -5.44 -18.96
CA VAL A 325 12.50 -6.80 -18.47
C VAL A 325 11.37 -7.75 -18.87
N TYR A 326 10.10 -7.34 -18.76
CA TYR A 326 8.96 -8.17 -19.15
C TYR A 326 9.02 -8.55 -20.64
N HIS A 327 9.11 -7.55 -21.52
CA HIS A 327 9.02 -7.80 -22.97
C HIS A 327 10.31 -8.40 -23.54
N HIS A 328 11.49 -7.96 -23.08
CA HIS A 328 12.76 -8.44 -23.64
C HIS A 328 13.32 -9.69 -22.97
N ILE A 329 13.05 -9.92 -21.68
CA ILE A 329 13.59 -11.07 -20.95
C ILE A 329 12.50 -12.10 -20.73
N LEU A 330 11.38 -11.74 -20.08
CA LEU A 330 10.39 -12.72 -19.65
C LEU A 330 9.64 -13.37 -20.83
N VAL A 331 9.16 -12.56 -21.78
CA VAL A 331 8.45 -13.07 -22.97
C VAL A 331 9.40 -13.91 -23.85
N ARG A 332 10.60 -13.41 -24.15
CA ARG A 332 11.64 -14.15 -24.89
C ARG A 332 11.99 -15.49 -24.24
N CYS A 333 12.19 -15.52 -22.91
CA CYS A 333 12.46 -16.77 -22.19
C CYS A 333 11.25 -17.71 -22.17
N SER A 334 10.02 -17.17 -22.08
CA SER A 334 8.79 -17.96 -22.15
C SER A 334 8.63 -18.61 -23.53
N ASP A 335 8.88 -17.87 -24.62
CA ASP A 335 8.80 -18.39 -26.00
C ASP A 335 9.88 -19.46 -26.25
N PHE A 336 11.10 -19.22 -25.77
CA PHE A 336 12.19 -20.19 -25.85
C PHE A 336 11.84 -21.50 -25.12
N LEU A 337 11.32 -21.41 -23.89
CA LEU A 337 10.98 -22.61 -23.11
C LEU A 337 9.72 -23.33 -23.64
N SER A 338 8.74 -22.58 -24.16
CA SER A 338 7.55 -23.12 -24.82
C SER A 338 7.89 -23.98 -26.04
N THR A 339 9.04 -23.74 -26.67
CA THR A 339 9.51 -24.55 -27.80
C THR A 339 9.97 -25.94 -27.35
N TYR A 340 10.41 -26.10 -26.11
CA TYR A 340 10.97 -27.35 -25.57
C TYR A 340 10.00 -28.15 -24.69
N SER A 341 8.90 -27.56 -24.21
CA SER A 341 7.99 -28.21 -23.25
C SER A 341 6.65 -28.59 -23.88
N SER A 342 6.19 -29.82 -23.63
CA SER A 342 4.90 -30.38 -24.10
C SER A 342 3.68 -29.90 -23.29
N LEU A 343 3.88 -29.02 -22.31
CA LEU A 343 2.82 -28.46 -21.47
C LEU A 343 2.52 -27.01 -21.91
N PRO A 344 1.25 -26.60 -22.04
CA PRO A 344 0.85 -25.24 -22.42
C PRO A 344 0.99 -24.25 -21.24
N ILE A 345 2.15 -24.22 -20.59
CA ILE A 345 2.42 -23.37 -19.44
C ILE A 345 3.18 -22.12 -19.91
N ARG A 346 2.50 -20.98 -19.96
CA ARG A 346 3.13 -19.68 -20.24
C ARG A 346 3.85 -19.18 -18.99
N LEU A 347 5.18 -19.17 -19.00
CA LEU A 347 6.01 -18.74 -17.86
C LEU A 347 5.76 -17.28 -17.48
N GLU A 348 5.40 -16.45 -18.45
CA GLU A 348 5.03 -15.05 -18.22
C GLU A 348 3.91 -14.91 -17.18
N ALA A 349 2.91 -15.79 -17.17
CA ALA A 349 1.78 -15.70 -16.24
C ALA A 349 2.15 -16.12 -14.81
N ILE A 350 3.28 -16.81 -14.65
CA ILE A 350 3.74 -17.40 -13.39
C ILE A 350 4.79 -16.53 -12.71
N PHE A 351 5.81 -16.12 -13.46
CA PHE A 351 7.01 -15.52 -12.88
C PHE A 351 7.06 -13.99 -13.01
N TYR A 352 6.09 -13.35 -13.67
CA TYR A 352 6.11 -11.88 -13.84
C TYR A 352 6.24 -11.14 -12.50
N LEU A 353 5.53 -11.58 -11.47
CA LEU A 353 5.55 -10.93 -10.17
C LEU A 353 6.92 -11.04 -9.50
N THR A 354 7.49 -12.25 -9.42
CA THR A 354 8.83 -12.45 -8.84
C THR A 354 9.88 -11.65 -9.61
N VAL A 355 9.80 -11.63 -10.94
CA VAL A 355 10.71 -10.83 -11.78
C VAL A 355 10.56 -9.34 -11.48
N PHE A 356 9.34 -8.80 -11.40
CA PHE A 356 9.12 -7.39 -11.05
C PHE A 356 9.68 -7.03 -9.68
N ILE A 357 9.49 -7.89 -8.68
CA ILE A 357 10.04 -7.68 -7.33
C ILE A 357 11.56 -7.64 -7.36
N VAL A 358 12.19 -8.61 -8.03
CA VAL A 358 13.66 -8.68 -8.13
C VAL A 358 14.21 -7.45 -8.86
N THR A 359 13.59 -7.05 -9.99
CA THR A 359 14.01 -5.86 -10.73
C THR A 359 13.84 -4.58 -9.92
N ILE A 360 12.72 -4.41 -9.21
CA ILE A 360 12.50 -3.26 -8.31
C ILE A 360 13.55 -3.24 -7.20
N ALA A 361 13.79 -4.39 -6.56
CA ALA A 361 14.75 -4.51 -5.46
C ALA A 361 16.17 -4.13 -5.90
N VAL A 362 16.64 -4.67 -7.04
CA VAL A 362 17.95 -4.33 -7.61
C VAL A 362 18.02 -2.85 -7.95
N PHE A 363 16.99 -2.29 -8.59
CA PHE A 363 16.96 -0.88 -8.95
C PHE A 363 17.01 0.05 -7.73
N VAL A 364 16.17 -0.18 -6.72
CA VAL A 364 16.15 0.65 -5.51
C VAL A 364 17.45 0.49 -4.70
N GLN A 365 18.07 -0.68 -4.74
CA GLN A 365 19.38 -0.88 -4.13
C GLN A 365 20.47 -0.04 -4.81
N ILE A 366 20.47 0.02 -6.15
CA ILE A 366 21.36 0.90 -6.90
C ILE A 366 21.08 2.38 -6.53
N LEU A 367 19.80 2.75 -6.47
CA LEU A 367 19.40 4.11 -6.09
C LEU A 367 19.84 4.48 -4.66
N SER A 368 19.82 3.54 -3.72
CA SER A 368 20.24 3.78 -2.33
C SER A 368 21.75 4.05 -2.23
N VAL A 369 22.55 3.32 -2.99
CA VAL A 369 23.99 3.56 -3.11
C VAL A 369 24.27 4.90 -3.80
N LEU A 370 23.52 5.22 -4.85
CA LEU A 370 23.65 6.48 -5.58
C LEU A 370 23.32 7.69 -4.69
N LEU A 371 22.21 7.65 -3.95
CA LEU A 371 21.81 8.73 -3.05
C LEU A 371 22.80 8.93 -1.91
N ARG A 372 23.39 7.85 -1.38
CA ARG A 372 24.44 7.95 -0.35
C ARG A 372 25.68 8.68 -0.86
N LYS A 373 26.04 8.49 -2.13
CA LYS A 373 27.22 9.10 -2.75
C LYS A 373 26.98 10.54 -3.19
N PHE A 374 25.83 10.83 -3.79
CA PHE A 374 25.56 12.14 -4.42
C PHE A 374 24.74 13.09 -3.56
N ALA A 375 23.92 12.60 -2.61
CA ALA A 375 22.98 13.41 -1.85
C ALA A 375 22.91 12.98 -0.37
N LYS A 376 24.06 12.96 0.33
CA LYS A 376 24.17 12.49 1.72
C LYS A 376 23.18 13.17 2.69
N ASN A 377 22.94 14.48 2.55
CA ASN A 377 21.97 15.21 3.36
C ASN A 377 20.53 14.71 3.14
N VAL A 378 20.16 14.36 1.90
CA VAL A 378 18.85 13.75 1.60
C VAL A 378 18.80 12.32 2.12
N TYR A 379 19.89 11.56 1.97
CA TYR A 379 19.99 10.20 2.47
C TYR A 379 19.88 10.13 4.00
N GLU A 380 20.48 11.04 4.76
CA GLU A 380 20.37 11.05 6.23
C GLU A 380 18.95 11.40 6.69
N GLN A 381 18.24 12.27 5.96
CA GLN A 381 16.84 12.60 6.24
C GLN A 381 15.85 11.51 5.77
N MET A 382 16.25 10.67 4.80
CA MET A 382 15.37 9.72 4.12
C MET A 382 15.75 8.24 4.31
N GLY A 383 16.88 7.94 4.96
CA GLY A 383 17.56 6.65 4.89
C GLY A 383 16.71 5.46 5.35
N GLN A 384 15.84 5.69 6.34
CA GLN A 384 14.87 4.68 6.79
C GLN A 384 13.74 4.44 5.77
N PHE A 385 13.43 5.41 4.91
CA PHE A 385 12.32 5.34 3.96
C PHE A 385 12.71 4.73 2.61
N LEU A 386 13.98 4.80 2.21
CA LEU A 386 14.44 4.17 0.96
C LEU A 386 14.16 2.66 0.96
N GLU A 387 14.35 2.02 2.10
CA GLU A 387 13.98 0.63 2.37
C GLU A 387 12.50 0.39 2.13
N LEU A 388 11.67 1.26 2.72
CA LEU A 388 10.22 1.13 2.71
C LEU A 388 9.62 1.37 1.32
N ILE A 389 10.36 2.05 0.43
CA ILE A 389 10.00 2.21 -0.98
C ILE A 389 10.02 0.85 -1.70
N THR A 390 10.99 -0.03 -1.43
CA THR A 390 11.07 -1.36 -2.08
C THR A 390 9.84 -2.21 -1.82
N VAL A 391 9.30 -2.12 -0.60
CA VAL A 391 8.11 -2.86 -0.15
C VAL A 391 6.83 -2.04 -0.29
N ASN A 392 6.91 -0.86 -0.89
CA ASN A 392 5.74 -0.04 -1.05
C ASN A 392 4.84 -0.67 -2.13
N CYS A 393 3.64 -1.08 -1.72
CA CYS A 393 2.68 -1.74 -2.59
C CYS A 393 2.42 -0.95 -3.88
N ILE A 394 2.49 0.40 -3.85
CA ILE A 394 2.29 1.22 -5.05
C ILE A 394 3.36 1.01 -6.12
N VAL A 395 4.62 0.76 -5.74
CA VAL A 395 5.72 0.55 -6.70
C VAL A 395 5.49 -0.76 -7.46
N LEU A 396 5.14 -1.83 -6.74
CA LEU A 396 4.78 -3.10 -7.37
C LEU A 396 3.46 -3.01 -8.15
N ALA A 397 2.45 -2.32 -7.61
CA ALA A 397 1.13 -2.13 -8.22
C ALA A 397 1.22 -1.44 -9.58
N SER A 398 2.03 -0.40 -9.68
CA SER A 398 2.25 0.35 -10.91
C SER A 398 2.69 -0.58 -12.05
N ALA A 399 3.65 -1.46 -11.80
CA ALA A 399 4.12 -2.43 -12.78
C ALA A 399 3.09 -3.54 -13.06
N THR A 400 2.50 -4.11 -12.00
CA THR A 400 1.57 -5.25 -12.10
C THR A 400 0.23 -4.89 -12.74
N PHE A 401 -0.28 -3.67 -12.61
CA PHE A 401 -1.54 -3.26 -13.25
C PHE A 401 -1.36 -2.68 -14.65
N THR A 402 -0.17 -2.21 -15.02
CA THR A 402 0.04 -1.51 -16.31
C THR A 402 0.69 -2.39 -17.37
N ILE A 403 1.54 -3.34 -16.99
CA ILE A 403 2.30 -4.15 -17.95
C ILE A 403 1.45 -5.29 -18.53
N PRO A 404 0.72 -6.09 -17.71
CA PRO A 404 -0.07 -7.21 -18.23
C PRO A 404 -1.21 -6.81 -19.16
N THR A 405 -1.62 -5.54 -19.17
CA THR A 405 -2.63 -5.01 -20.10
C THR A 405 -2.10 -4.83 -21.54
N GLY A 406 -0.82 -5.12 -21.80
CA GLY A 406 -0.21 -4.99 -23.12
C GLY A 406 0.10 -3.54 -23.52
N ALA A 407 0.24 -2.63 -22.55
CA ALA A 407 0.52 -1.23 -22.81
C ALA A 407 1.92 -1.03 -23.45
N LYS A 408 2.03 -0.10 -24.40
CA LYS A 408 3.30 0.31 -25.02
C LYS A 408 4.19 1.02 -24.00
N PHE A 409 5.52 0.94 -24.16
CA PHE A 409 6.51 1.53 -23.24
C PHE A 409 6.20 2.96 -22.79
N LEU A 410 5.87 3.85 -23.74
CA LEU A 410 5.60 5.26 -23.44
C LEU A 410 4.33 5.44 -22.60
N VAL A 411 3.26 4.70 -22.95
CA VAL A 411 2.00 4.70 -22.21
C VAL A 411 2.22 4.19 -20.79
N THR A 412 2.97 3.10 -20.64
CA THR A 412 3.30 2.52 -19.33
C THR A 412 4.07 3.51 -18.46
N THR A 413 5.08 4.17 -19.02
CA THR A 413 5.93 5.12 -18.27
C THR A 413 5.14 6.34 -17.82
N VAL A 414 4.28 6.90 -18.68
CA VAL A 414 3.46 8.06 -18.29
C VAL A 414 2.35 7.68 -17.31
N THR A 415 1.74 6.50 -17.46
CA THR A 415 0.77 6.00 -16.48
C THR A 415 1.43 5.85 -15.11
N ALA A 416 2.64 5.28 -15.05
CA ALA A 416 3.43 5.16 -13.83
C ALA A 416 3.76 6.52 -13.20
N PHE A 417 4.12 7.51 -14.03
CA PHE A 417 4.33 8.89 -13.58
C PHE A 417 3.05 9.51 -13.01
N GLY A 418 1.90 9.30 -13.66
CA GLY A 418 0.58 9.71 -13.17
C GLY A 418 0.24 9.11 -11.81
N TYR A 419 0.50 7.82 -11.61
CA TYR A 419 0.30 7.15 -10.31
C TYR A 419 1.21 7.73 -9.21
N GLY A 420 2.47 8.05 -9.54
CA GLY A 420 3.36 8.73 -8.61
C GLY A 420 2.84 10.11 -8.20
N LEU A 421 2.39 10.91 -9.18
CA LEU A 421 1.82 12.23 -8.93
C LEU A 421 0.54 12.13 -8.08
N HIS A 422 -0.32 11.15 -8.35
CA HIS A 422 -1.50 10.87 -7.55
C HIS A 422 -1.13 10.59 -6.08
N TRP A 423 -0.14 9.72 -5.85
CA TRP A 423 0.30 9.41 -4.48
C TRP A 423 0.86 10.65 -3.75
N MET A 424 1.69 11.45 -4.44
CA MET A 424 2.22 12.71 -3.88
C MET A 424 1.10 13.69 -3.55
N MET A 425 0.13 13.87 -4.45
CA MET A 425 -1.01 14.75 -4.24
C MET A 425 -1.80 14.33 -2.99
N VAL A 426 -2.15 13.05 -2.88
CA VAL A 426 -2.94 12.54 -1.75
C VAL A 426 -2.19 12.67 -0.43
N VAL A 427 -0.89 12.35 -0.36
CA VAL A 427 -0.13 12.44 0.90
C VAL A 427 0.04 13.90 1.36
N VAL A 428 0.25 14.83 0.43
CA VAL A 428 0.40 16.26 0.73
C VAL A 428 -0.93 16.86 1.18
N TRP A 429 -2.03 16.54 0.48
CA TRP A 429 -3.37 17.00 0.88
C TRP A 429 -3.78 16.44 2.24
N LEU A 430 -3.53 15.14 2.49
CA LEU A 430 -3.79 14.55 3.79
C LEU A 430 -2.94 15.19 4.89
N ALA A 431 -1.67 15.52 4.61
CA ALA A 431 -0.80 16.21 5.57
C ALA A 431 -1.27 17.63 5.90
N LEU A 432 -1.78 18.36 4.89
CA LEU A 432 -2.38 19.67 5.08
C LEU A 432 -3.65 19.59 5.94
N LEU A 433 -4.54 18.64 5.65
CA LEU A 433 -5.77 18.42 6.41
C LEU A 433 -5.48 18.03 7.87
N ARG A 434 -4.50 17.13 8.08
CA ARG A 434 -4.05 16.72 9.43
C ARG A 434 -3.45 17.89 10.22
N ARG A 435 -2.68 18.77 9.56
CA ARG A 435 -2.06 19.93 10.22
C ARG A 435 -3.08 20.94 10.71
N GLN A 436 -4.16 21.16 9.97
CA GLN A 436 -5.18 22.15 10.34
C GLN A 436 -5.98 21.74 11.60
N ARG A 437 -5.87 20.48 12.08
CA ARG A 437 -6.48 19.98 13.34
C ARG A 437 -7.98 20.30 13.48
N LEU A 438 -8.69 20.52 12.37
CA LEU A 438 -9.86 21.41 12.38
C LEU A 438 -11.17 20.84 12.97
N PHE A 439 -11.23 19.57 13.44
CA PHE A 439 -12.54 18.98 13.77
C PHE A 439 -12.69 18.03 14.97
N VAL A 440 -11.65 17.61 15.70
CA VAL A 440 -11.88 16.61 16.77
C VAL A 440 -10.97 16.77 17.98
N PRO A 441 -11.50 16.88 19.22
CA PRO A 441 -10.71 16.64 20.41
C PRO A 441 -10.18 15.20 20.39
N THR A 442 -8.86 15.03 20.46
CA THR A 442 -8.14 13.74 20.40
C THR A 442 -8.49 12.76 21.53
N THR A 443 -9.30 13.21 22.50
CA THR A 443 -9.82 12.35 23.56
C THR A 443 -10.76 11.26 23.04
N ALA A 444 -11.45 11.48 21.91
CA ALA A 444 -12.45 10.55 21.35
C ALA A 444 -12.00 9.77 20.10
N TRP A 445 -11.05 10.29 19.31
CA TRP A 445 -10.61 9.68 18.05
C TRP A 445 -9.08 9.61 17.96
N ASP A 446 -8.54 8.49 17.46
CA ASP A 446 -7.11 8.33 17.20
C ASP A 446 -6.71 9.05 15.90
N GLU A 447 -5.50 9.64 15.85
CA GLU A 447 -5.04 10.41 14.67
C GLU A 447 -5.10 9.61 13.36
N ASP A 448 -4.79 8.31 13.41
CA ASP A 448 -4.82 7.46 12.22
C ASP A 448 -6.25 7.13 11.77
N THR A 449 -7.20 7.01 12.71
CA THR A 449 -8.62 6.77 12.40
C THR A 449 -9.23 8.00 11.70
N ILE A 450 -8.90 9.21 12.17
CA ILE A 450 -9.30 10.47 11.52
C ILE A 450 -8.74 10.52 10.10
N ALA A 451 -7.49 10.08 9.91
CA ALA A 451 -6.88 10.11 8.60
C ALA A 451 -7.50 9.12 7.61
N ILE A 452 -7.86 7.92 8.06
CA ILE A 452 -8.59 6.94 7.25
C ILE A 452 -9.96 7.52 6.86
N LEU A 453 -10.64 8.21 7.77
CA LEU A 453 -11.90 8.91 7.47
C LEU A 453 -11.71 10.00 6.42
N LEU A 454 -10.68 10.84 6.56
CA LEU A 454 -10.34 11.88 5.58
C LEU A 454 -10.01 11.28 4.21
N LEU A 455 -9.26 10.17 4.17
CA LEU A 455 -9.01 9.44 2.91
C LEU A 455 -10.30 8.91 2.29
N GLY A 456 -11.27 8.44 3.09
CA GLY A 456 -12.59 8.05 2.61
C GLY A 456 -13.36 9.21 1.99
N ILE A 457 -13.35 10.39 2.61
CA ILE A 457 -13.97 11.60 2.07
C ILE A 457 -13.28 12.02 0.76
N MET A 458 -11.94 12.01 0.73
CA MET A 458 -11.19 12.29 -0.49
C MET A 458 -11.52 11.29 -1.60
N ALA A 459 -11.57 9.99 -1.29
CA ALA A 459 -11.94 8.95 -2.25
C ALA A 459 -13.36 9.20 -2.79
N ALA A 460 -14.33 9.55 -1.93
CA ALA A 460 -15.70 9.86 -2.35
C ALA A 460 -15.77 11.02 -3.35
N ILE A 461 -15.01 12.09 -3.09
CA ILE A 461 -14.93 13.25 -3.98
C ILE A 461 -14.36 12.84 -5.34
N PHE A 462 -13.28 12.06 -5.38
CA PHE A 462 -12.64 11.63 -6.62
C PHE A 462 -13.50 10.64 -7.40
N THR A 463 -14.19 9.71 -6.73
CA THR A 463 -15.17 8.82 -7.39
C THR A 463 -16.32 9.63 -7.99
N GLY A 464 -16.79 10.66 -7.29
CA GLY A 464 -17.80 11.59 -7.83
C GLY A 464 -17.32 12.36 -9.06
N ILE A 465 -16.08 12.85 -9.04
CA ILE A 465 -15.46 13.54 -10.20
C ILE A 465 -15.28 12.57 -11.38
N GLY A 466 -14.96 11.30 -11.13
CA GLY A 466 -14.83 10.28 -12.17
C GLY A 466 -16.12 9.92 -12.91
N MET A 467 -17.28 10.24 -12.34
CA MET A 467 -18.57 10.11 -13.02
C MET A 467 -18.84 11.27 -14.00
N ILE A 468 -18.06 12.34 -13.94
CA ILE A 468 -18.15 13.46 -14.87
C ILE A 468 -17.38 13.06 -16.12
N HIS A 469 -18.10 12.77 -17.21
CA HIS A 469 -17.51 12.54 -18.53
C HIS A 469 -16.92 13.86 -19.06
N ILE A 470 -15.65 14.13 -18.71
CA ILE A 470 -14.90 15.31 -19.16
C ILE A 470 -14.27 15.07 -20.55
N PHE A 471 -14.15 13.81 -20.97
CA PHE A 471 -13.58 13.40 -22.26
C PHE A 471 -14.47 12.38 -22.97
#